data_AF-A0A8H8M7L9-F1
#
_entry.id   AF-A0A8H8M7L9-F1
#
_cell.length_a   1.000
_cell.length_b   1.000
_cell.length_c   1.000
_cell.angle_alpha   90.00
_cell.angle_beta   90.00
_cell.angle_gamma   90.00
#
_symmetry.space_group_name_H-M   'P 1'
#
loop_
_entity.id
_entity.type
_entity.pdbx_description
1 polymer ?
#
loop_
_entity_poly.entity_id
_entity_poly.type
_entity_poly.pdbx_seq_one_letter_code
_entity_poly.pdbx_strand_id
1 'polypeptide(L)'
;MQHQILLRQPSTREDAEFPWVRYIIFVSLITAGMTCPALLWYASVSLAPVSDVTAIFNTHAFWAYLLSTALIPPQDGTSRWQLHKLFAVLLACAGVFATVYGSVDDGQNTGVAATPSTSTALLGNLLTTISAISYALYQVAYKKYAVPDAHREEAYEPLQTEEGDVEQRNVTQEDPLPFGLFANFITSTAGIATLGALWIPIAVMQWTGGGNFELPPDGWTTACVAAIAVSGLTFNAGFMILLSLWGPIVASVGNLLTIVLVMFVDVLISGLSVVTIWSLLGSGLIIAGFTILVLDNTAVFRL
;
A
#
# COMPACT_ATOMS: atom_id res chain seq x y z
N MET A 1 -16.12 10.30 22.52
CA MET A 1 -17.27 10.43 21.60
C MET A 1 -17.01 9.55 20.38
N GLN A 2 -17.82 8.49 20.22
CA GLN A 2 -18.08 7.65 19.03
C GLN A 2 -16.98 7.38 17.98
N HIS A 3 -16.15 6.34 18.21
CA HIS A 3 -15.26 5.76 17.18
C HIS A 3 -15.34 4.21 17.11
N GLN A 4 -16.55 3.64 17.14
CA GLN A 4 -16.74 2.20 16.96
C GLN A 4 -17.87 1.92 15.98
N ILE A 5 -17.51 1.55 14.74
CA ILE A 5 -18.48 1.20 13.70
C ILE A 5 -18.55 -0.32 13.47
N LEU A 6 -17.55 -1.13 13.85
CA LEU A 6 -17.54 -2.55 13.47
C LEU A 6 -17.33 -3.61 14.57
N LEU A 7 -17.12 -3.25 15.84
CA LEU A 7 -16.97 -4.27 16.90
C LEU A 7 -17.82 -3.94 18.13
N ARG A 8 -19.14 -3.99 17.96
CA ARG A 8 -20.06 -4.15 19.10
C ARG A 8 -19.98 -5.62 19.51
N GLN A 9 -19.71 -5.89 20.79
CA GLN A 9 -19.69 -7.24 21.36
C GLN A 9 -20.95 -8.03 20.95
N PRO A 10 -20.84 -9.37 20.80
CA PRO A 10 -21.98 -10.22 20.52
C PRO A 10 -22.88 -10.22 21.76
N SER A 11 -23.81 -9.27 21.82
CA SER A 11 -25.05 -9.50 22.56
C SER A 11 -25.65 -10.77 21.98
N THR A 12 -26.08 -11.68 22.85
CA THR A 12 -26.73 -12.99 22.60
C THR A 12 -28.02 -12.93 21.77
N ARG A 13 -28.08 -12.11 20.73
CA ARG A 13 -29.14 -12.07 19.74
C ARG A 13 -28.72 -12.93 18.56
N GLU A 14 -29.38 -14.08 18.44
CA GLU A 14 -29.31 -14.97 17.29
C GLU A 14 -29.75 -14.30 15.97
N ASP A 15 -30.31 -13.07 16.02
CA ASP A 15 -30.84 -12.32 14.86
C ASP A 15 -30.11 -11.00 14.56
N ALA A 16 -28.82 -10.84 14.90
CA ALA A 16 -28.09 -9.63 14.52
C ALA A 16 -27.79 -9.61 13.01
N GLU A 17 -28.64 -8.95 12.22
CA GLU A 17 -28.41 -8.75 10.79
C GLU A 17 -27.05 -8.07 10.53
N PHE A 18 -26.32 -8.56 9.53
CA PHE A 18 -25.02 -8.01 9.15
C PHE A 18 -25.17 -6.53 8.77
N PRO A 19 -24.30 -5.62 9.27
CA PRO A 19 -24.45 -4.19 9.07
C PRO A 19 -24.03 -3.74 7.65
N TRP A 20 -24.81 -4.13 6.64
CA TRP A 20 -24.54 -3.91 5.21
C TRP A 20 -24.22 -2.45 4.87
N VAL A 21 -24.95 -1.49 5.42
CA VAL A 21 -24.73 -0.06 5.15
C VAL A 21 -23.33 0.38 5.59
N ARG A 22 -22.90 -0.05 6.79
CA ARG A 22 -21.56 0.28 7.31
C ARG A 22 -20.47 -0.38 6.49
N TYR A 23 -20.71 -1.62 6.08
CA TYR A 23 -19.79 -2.35 5.23
C TYR A 23 -19.65 -1.71 3.84
N ILE A 24 -20.75 -1.30 3.20
CA ILE A 24 -20.73 -0.61 1.91
C ILE A 24 -19.98 0.73 2.01
N ILE A 25 -20.25 1.53 3.05
CA ILE A 25 -19.51 2.79 3.29
C ILE A 25 -18.02 2.51 3.45
N PHE A 26 -17.67 1.51 4.25
CA PHE A 26 -16.28 1.12 4.48
C PHE A 26 -15.57 0.68 3.19
N VAL A 27 -16.19 -0.21 2.40
CA VAL A 27 -15.66 -0.67 1.11
C VAL A 27 -15.52 0.52 0.15
N SER A 28 -16.49 1.43 0.13
CA SER A 28 -16.44 2.63 -0.72
C SER A 28 -15.27 3.55 -0.35
N LEU A 29 -15.03 3.76 0.94
CA LEU A 29 -13.92 4.58 1.43
C LEU A 29 -12.56 3.96 1.13
N ILE A 30 -12.40 2.65 1.31
CA ILE A 30 -11.17 1.93 0.93
C ILE A 30 -10.95 1.99 -0.57
N THR A 31 -12.01 1.77 -1.35
CA THR A 31 -11.95 1.81 -2.83
C THR A 31 -11.51 3.18 -3.31
N ALA A 32 -12.09 4.26 -2.77
CA ALA A 32 -11.67 5.63 -3.07
C ALA A 32 -10.22 5.88 -2.63
N GLY A 33 -9.85 5.40 -1.44
CA GLY A 33 -8.50 5.51 -0.88
C GLY A 33 -7.42 4.85 -1.74
N MET A 34 -7.72 3.75 -2.43
CA MET A 34 -6.79 3.11 -3.37
C MET A 34 -6.84 3.73 -4.77
N THR A 35 -8.05 4.02 -5.27
CA THR A 35 -8.28 4.40 -6.67
C THR A 35 -7.87 5.84 -6.95
N CYS A 36 -8.17 6.78 -6.05
CA CYS A 36 -7.83 8.19 -6.25
C CYS A 36 -6.31 8.44 -6.35
N PRO A 37 -5.45 7.90 -5.45
CA PRO A 37 -4.00 8.01 -5.61
C PRO A 37 -3.51 7.40 -6.93
N ALA A 38 -4.04 6.23 -7.30
CA ALA A 38 -3.64 5.57 -8.54
C ALA A 38 -3.96 6.44 -9.77
N LEU A 39 -5.18 6.99 -9.86
CA LEU A 39 -5.58 7.88 -10.94
C LEU A 39 -4.72 9.15 -11.00
N LEU A 40 -4.41 9.74 -9.83
CA LEU A 40 -3.51 10.91 -9.76
C LEU A 40 -2.10 10.59 -10.25
N TRP A 41 -1.59 9.39 -9.94
CA TRP A 41 -0.30 8.92 -10.43
C TRP A 41 -0.32 8.68 -11.93
N TYR A 42 -1.34 8.01 -12.48
CA TYR A 42 -1.44 7.82 -13.93
C TYR A 42 -1.60 9.15 -14.68
N ALA A 43 -2.33 10.11 -14.12
CA ALA A 43 -2.43 11.45 -14.68
C ALA A 43 -1.06 12.17 -14.72
N SER A 44 -0.22 12.00 -13.69
CA SER A 44 1.08 12.68 -13.62
C SER A 44 2.11 12.14 -14.61
N VAL A 45 2.06 10.85 -14.96
CA VAL A 45 2.96 10.22 -15.95
C VAL A 45 2.89 10.91 -17.32
N SER A 46 1.73 11.45 -17.70
CA SER A 46 1.56 12.19 -18.95
C SER A 46 2.04 13.64 -18.92
N LEU A 47 2.37 14.17 -17.73
CA LEU A 47 2.63 15.60 -17.49
C LEU A 47 4.07 15.88 -17.05
N ALA A 48 4.73 14.91 -16.42
CA ALA A 48 6.08 15.04 -15.86
C ALA A 48 7.00 13.89 -16.28
N PRO A 49 8.33 14.06 -16.22
CA PRO A 49 9.29 12.98 -16.47
C PRO A 49 9.01 11.77 -15.58
N VAL A 50 9.09 10.56 -16.15
CA VAL A 50 8.86 9.30 -15.43
C VAL A 50 9.84 9.14 -14.25
N SER A 51 11.06 9.68 -14.38
CA SER A 51 12.04 9.77 -13.28
C SER A 51 11.49 10.57 -12.10
N ASP A 52 10.98 11.79 -12.35
CA ASP A 52 10.42 12.64 -11.30
C ASP A 52 9.20 11.97 -10.66
N VAL A 53 8.29 11.44 -11.47
CA VAL A 53 7.10 10.75 -10.97
C VAL A 53 7.48 9.55 -10.10
N THR A 54 8.49 8.77 -10.50
CA THR A 54 8.97 7.61 -9.72
C THR A 54 9.62 8.04 -8.41
N ALA A 55 10.54 9.00 -8.44
CA ALA A 55 11.23 9.47 -7.24
C ALA A 55 10.27 10.11 -6.24
N ILE A 56 9.38 10.98 -6.71
CA ILE A 56 8.39 11.68 -5.88
C ILE A 56 7.38 10.68 -5.31
N PHE A 57 6.86 9.73 -6.11
CA PHE A 57 5.86 8.78 -5.62
C PHE A 57 6.40 7.93 -4.47
N ASN A 58 7.64 7.45 -4.57
CA ASN A 58 8.29 6.63 -3.54
C ASN A 58 8.49 7.35 -2.20
N THR A 59 8.36 8.70 -2.16
CA THR A 59 8.29 9.43 -0.88
C THR A 59 7.06 9.07 -0.05
N HIS A 60 6.11 8.29 -0.59
CA HIS A 60 5.00 7.72 0.18
C HIS A 60 5.47 6.99 1.45
N ALA A 61 6.68 6.43 1.48
CA ALA A 61 7.22 5.78 2.68
C ALA A 61 7.50 6.77 3.81
N PHE A 62 7.99 7.97 3.49
CA PHE A 62 8.14 9.07 4.45
C PHE A 62 6.79 9.54 4.97
N TRP A 63 5.80 9.71 4.08
CA TRP A 63 4.45 10.08 4.49
C TRP A 63 3.78 8.99 5.31
N ALA A 64 4.03 7.71 5.03
CA ALA A 64 3.51 6.60 5.83
C ALA A 64 4.08 6.62 7.25
N TYR A 65 5.37 6.94 7.42
CA TYR A 65 5.94 7.20 8.75
C TYR A 65 5.23 8.35 9.46
N LEU A 66 5.16 9.53 8.83
CA LEU A 66 4.58 10.74 9.44
C LEU A 66 3.11 10.56 9.81
N LEU A 67 2.31 9.97 8.92
CA LEU A 67 0.89 9.74 9.14
C LEU A 67 0.66 8.60 10.14
N SER A 68 1.50 7.57 10.15
CA SER A 68 1.43 6.51 11.16
C SER A 68 1.69 7.05 12.56
N THR A 69 2.75 7.85 12.76
CA THR A 69 3.03 8.45 14.07
C THR A 69 1.97 9.47 14.48
N ALA A 70 1.35 10.17 13.53
CA ALA A 70 0.28 11.11 13.80
C ALA A 70 -1.07 10.43 14.12
N LEU A 71 -1.48 9.40 13.37
CA LEU A 71 -2.84 8.87 13.40
C LEU A 71 -3.00 7.56 14.18
N ILE A 72 -1.93 6.79 14.35
CA ILE A 72 -1.93 5.53 15.12
C ILE A 72 -1.41 5.85 16.53
N PRO A 73 -2.16 5.54 17.59
CA PRO A 73 -1.68 5.69 18.96
C PRO A 73 -0.41 4.87 19.18
N PRO A 74 0.59 5.40 19.90
CA PRO A 74 1.76 4.61 20.26
C PRO A 74 1.35 3.40 21.10
N GLN A 75 1.98 2.25 20.83
CA GLN A 75 1.83 1.05 21.65
C GLN A 75 2.63 1.19 22.94
N ASP A 76 2.12 0.60 24.02
CA ASP A 76 2.49 0.81 25.42
C ASP A 76 3.97 1.16 25.66
N GLY A 77 4.20 2.36 26.22
CA GLY A 77 5.52 2.81 26.67
C GLY A 77 6.47 3.34 25.58
N THR A 78 6.14 3.21 24.30
CA THR A 78 7.02 3.70 23.22
C THR A 78 6.82 5.18 22.91
N SER A 79 7.92 5.87 22.56
CA SER A 79 7.84 7.24 22.04
C SER A 79 7.07 7.26 20.73
N ARG A 80 6.17 8.23 20.58
CA ARG A 80 5.41 8.49 19.34
C ARG A 80 6.33 8.76 18.15
N TRP A 81 7.49 9.36 18.40
CA TRP A 81 8.49 9.68 17.39
C TRP A 81 9.70 8.77 17.56
N GLN A 82 9.75 7.73 16.72
CA GLN A 82 10.85 6.76 16.71
C GLN A 82 11.86 7.19 15.66
N LEU A 83 12.84 8.00 16.08
CA LEU A 83 13.82 8.62 15.18
C LEU A 83 14.63 7.58 14.38
N HIS A 84 14.88 6.40 14.93
CA HIS A 84 15.54 5.31 14.20
C HIS A 84 14.73 4.85 12.99
N LYS A 85 13.39 4.78 13.11
CA LYS A 85 12.49 4.46 11.99
C LYS A 85 12.48 5.59 10.96
N LEU A 86 12.45 6.84 11.41
CA LEU A 86 12.56 8.00 10.52
C LEU A 86 13.88 7.97 9.73
N PHE A 87 15.00 7.72 10.41
CA PHE A 87 16.31 7.60 9.79
C PHE A 87 16.33 6.50 8.73
N ALA A 88 15.80 5.31 9.04
CA ALA A 88 15.71 4.20 8.10
C ALA A 88 14.87 4.54 6.86
N VAL A 89 13.74 5.22 7.05
CA VAL A 89 12.86 5.66 5.96
C VAL A 89 13.54 6.73 5.09
N LEU A 90 14.20 7.72 5.70
CA LEU A 90 14.95 8.75 4.97
C LEU A 90 16.11 8.15 4.18
N LEU A 91 16.81 7.17 4.76
CA LEU A 91 17.88 6.44 4.11
C LEU A 91 17.36 5.70 2.87
N ALA A 92 16.23 5.01 2.98
CA ALA A 92 15.61 4.33 1.86
C ALA A 92 15.12 5.31 0.77
N CYS A 93 14.48 6.43 1.15
CA CYS A 93 14.11 7.49 0.22
C CYS A 93 15.33 8.04 -0.53
N ALA A 94 16.42 8.37 0.18
CA ALA A 94 17.67 8.82 -0.44
C ALA A 94 18.22 7.79 -1.43
N GLY A 95 18.08 6.50 -1.10
CA GLY A 95 18.40 5.40 -2.01
C GLY A 95 17.59 5.45 -3.31
N VAL A 96 16.28 5.67 -3.22
CA VAL A 96 15.43 5.85 -4.41
C VAL A 96 15.90 7.04 -5.25
N PHE A 97 16.10 8.21 -4.64
CA PHE A 97 16.60 9.39 -5.35
C PHE A 97 17.92 9.10 -6.07
N ALA A 98 18.87 8.41 -5.41
CA ALA A 98 20.13 8.01 -6.04
C ALA A 98 19.92 7.05 -7.22
N THR A 99 19.07 6.02 -7.08
CA THR A 99 18.80 5.07 -8.18
C THR A 99 18.15 5.73 -9.39
N VAL A 100 17.20 6.64 -9.15
CA VAL A 100 16.38 7.25 -10.20
C VAL A 100 17.13 8.35 -10.93
N TYR A 101 17.78 9.26 -10.19
CA TYR A 101 18.45 10.42 -10.81
C TYR A 101 19.90 10.16 -11.20
N GLY A 102 20.60 9.25 -10.52
CA GLY A 102 21.98 8.95 -10.86
C GLY A 102 22.15 8.24 -12.21
N SER A 103 21.06 7.78 -12.82
CA SER A 103 21.06 7.20 -14.16
C SER A 103 20.90 8.26 -15.28
N VAL A 104 20.67 9.54 -14.94
CA VAL A 104 20.44 10.62 -15.91
C VAL A 104 21.75 11.15 -16.51
N ASP A 105 22.89 10.96 -15.84
CA ASP A 105 24.20 11.47 -16.29
C ASP A 105 24.92 10.59 -17.36
N ASP A 106 24.47 9.35 -17.60
CA ASP A 106 25.13 8.40 -18.53
C ASP A 106 24.59 8.43 -19.98
N GLY A 107 23.95 9.54 -20.39
CA GLY A 107 23.72 9.83 -21.81
C GLY A 107 22.67 8.96 -22.53
N GLN A 108 21.84 8.21 -21.81
CA GLN A 108 20.65 7.56 -22.38
C GLN A 108 19.53 8.59 -22.62
N ASN A 109 19.71 9.40 -23.66
CA ASN A 109 18.62 10.14 -24.29
C ASN A 109 17.67 9.13 -24.97
N THR A 110 16.71 8.61 -24.20
CA THR A 110 15.57 7.92 -24.78
C THR A 110 14.76 8.94 -25.60
N GLY A 111 14.54 8.62 -26.87
CA GLY A 111 14.14 9.57 -27.89
C GLY A 111 12.73 10.17 -27.73
N VAL A 112 12.63 11.40 -28.25
CA VAL A 112 11.46 12.01 -28.91
C VAL A 112 10.13 11.99 -28.13
N ALA A 113 10.13 12.52 -26.91
CA ALA A 113 8.97 13.23 -26.39
C ALA A 113 9.37 14.70 -26.19
N ALA A 114 8.52 15.64 -26.62
CA ALA A 114 8.74 17.05 -26.32
C ALA A 114 8.91 17.19 -24.80
N THR A 115 10.03 17.77 -24.36
CA THR A 115 10.25 18.05 -22.94
C THR A 115 9.04 18.85 -22.43
N PRO A 116 8.29 18.35 -21.43
CA PRO A 116 7.11 19.03 -20.93
C PRO A 116 7.49 20.44 -20.51
N SER A 117 6.62 21.41 -20.76
CA SER A 117 6.86 22.78 -20.29
C SER A 117 7.07 22.77 -18.77
N THR A 118 7.86 23.69 -18.24
CA THR A 118 8.14 23.77 -16.79
C THR A 118 6.86 23.79 -15.95
N SER A 119 5.81 24.46 -16.44
CA SER A 119 4.50 24.52 -15.77
C SER A 119 3.77 23.16 -15.80
N THR A 120 3.82 22.45 -16.93
CA THR A 120 3.23 21.11 -17.07
C THR A 120 3.94 20.09 -16.19
N ALA A 121 5.28 20.12 -16.19
CA ALA A 121 6.09 19.26 -15.34
C ALA A 121 5.84 19.53 -13.85
N LEU A 122 5.73 20.80 -13.45
CA LEU A 122 5.39 21.17 -12.08
C LEU A 122 4.02 20.61 -11.68
N LEU A 123 3.01 20.70 -12.55
CA LEU A 123 1.69 20.13 -12.30
C LEU A 123 1.76 18.61 -12.11
N GLY A 124 2.49 17.89 -12.96
CA GLY A 124 2.70 16.45 -12.80
C GLY A 124 3.40 16.10 -11.48
N ASN A 125 4.42 16.86 -11.10
CA ASN A 125 5.15 16.67 -9.84
C ASN A 125 4.25 16.92 -8.61
N LEU A 126 3.37 17.93 -8.66
CA LEU A 126 2.38 18.18 -7.63
C LEU A 126 1.34 17.05 -7.53
N LEU A 127 0.80 16.60 -8.66
CA LEU A 127 -0.16 15.48 -8.69
C LEU A 127 0.45 14.20 -8.11
N THR A 128 1.72 13.91 -8.44
CA THR A 128 2.45 12.77 -7.89
C THR A 128 2.64 12.90 -6.38
N THR A 129 2.94 14.11 -5.89
CA THR A 129 3.09 14.37 -4.46
C THR A 129 1.77 14.13 -3.72
N ILE A 130 0.65 14.62 -4.27
CA ILE A 130 -0.69 14.38 -3.70
C ILE A 130 -1.02 12.89 -3.71
N SER A 131 -0.68 12.19 -4.80
CA SER A 131 -0.83 10.74 -4.90
C SER A 131 -0.04 10.01 -3.80
N ALA A 132 1.24 10.34 -3.60
CA ALA A 132 2.09 9.74 -2.58
C ALA A 132 1.53 9.92 -1.16
N ILE A 133 1.08 11.13 -0.83
CA ILE A 133 0.47 11.46 0.48
C ILE A 133 -0.83 10.67 0.65
N SER A 134 -1.67 10.65 -0.39
CA SER A 134 -2.98 9.97 -0.33
C SER A 134 -2.83 8.45 -0.26
N TYR A 135 -1.83 7.89 -0.94
CA TYR A 135 -1.47 6.47 -0.86
C TYR A 135 -0.99 6.08 0.54
N ALA A 136 -0.15 6.92 1.17
CA ALA A 136 0.28 6.72 2.54
C ALA A 136 -0.90 6.84 3.54
N LEU A 137 -1.79 7.81 3.34
CA LEU A 137 -2.99 7.98 4.16
C LEU A 137 -3.89 6.74 4.09
N TYR A 138 -4.10 6.20 2.89
CA TYR A 138 -4.83 4.96 2.68
C TYR A 138 -4.23 3.80 3.49
N GLN A 139 -2.91 3.61 3.44
CA GLN A 139 -2.24 2.52 4.18
C GLN A 139 -2.48 2.62 5.69
N VAL A 140 -2.34 3.83 6.24
CA VAL A 140 -2.53 4.10 7.67
C VAL A 140 -4.00 3.93 8.07
N ALA A 141 -4.94 4.42 7.25
CA ALA A 141 -6.36 4.24 7.46
C ALA A 141 -6.74 2.75 7.41
N TYR A 142 -6.21 2.00 6.46
CA TYR A 142 -6.43 0.56 6.35
C TYR A 142 -5.92 -0.17 7.61
N LYS A 143 -4.68 0.08 8.05
CA LYS A 143 -4.17 -0.54 9.28
C LYS A 143 -5.02 -0.17 10.51
N LYS A 144 -5.51 1.06 10.59
CA LYS A 144 -6.26 1.56 11.75
C LYS A 144 -7.71 1.09 11.80
N TYR A 145 -8.38 0.96 10.65
CA TYR A 145 -9.83 0.74 10.59
C TYR A 145 -10.25 -0.60 10.01
N ALA A 146 -9.42 -1.23 9.18
CA ALA A 146 -9.73 -2.51 8.56
C ALA A 146 -9.17 -3.69 9.36
N VAL A 147 -7.91 -3.60 9.78
CA VAL A 147 -7.20 -4.74 10.39
C VAL A 147 -7.69 -4.96 11.82
N PRO A 148 -8.17 -6.17 12.17
CA PRO A 148 -8.53 -6.52 13.54
C PRO A 148 -7.31 -6.46 14.47
N ASP A 149 -7.47 -5.91 15.67
CA ASP A 149 -6.42 -5.93 16.69
C ASP A 149 -6.31 -7.35 17.27
N ALA A 150 -5.23 -8.08 16.98
CA ALA A 150 -4.99 -9.40 17.58
C ALA A 150 -4.95 -9.36 19.12
N HIS A 151 -4.51 -8.24 19.71
CA HIS A 151 -4.46 -8.05 21.17
C HIS A 151 -5.83 -7.79 21.84
N ARG A 152 -6.92 -7.69 21.07
CA ARG A 152 -8.26 -7.52 21.67
C ARG A 152 -8.92 -8.82 22.11
N GLU A 153 -8.42 -9.97 21.68
CA GLU A 153 -8.90 -11.28 22.14
C GLU A 153 -8.37 -11.67 23.52
N GLU A 154 -7.24 -11.08 23.97
CA GLU A 154 -6.67 -11.37 25.30
C GLU A 154 -7.30 -10.54 26.44
N ALA A 155 -8.14 -9.55 26.12
CA ALA A 155 -8.93 -8.82 27.11
C ALA A 155 -10.15 -9.64 27.57
N TYR A 156 -9.89 -10.85 28.04
CA TYR A 156 -10.83 -11.62 28.85
C TYR A 156 -11.01 -10.84 30.16
N GLU A 157 -12.17 -10.21 30.35
CA GLU A 157 -12.56 -9.72 31.66
C GLU A 157 -12.80 -10.97 32.53
N PRO A 158 -12.06 -11.17 33.64
CA PRO A 158 -12.37 -12.28 34.53
C PRO A 158 -13.77 -12.04 35.09
N LEU A 159 -14.71 -12.94 34.75
CA LEU A 159 -16.05 -12.93 35.31
C LEU A 159 -15.93 -12.93 36.84
N GLN A 160 -16.51 -11.92 37.48
CA GLN A 160 -16.67 -11.90 38.92
C GLN A 160 -17.47 -13.13 39.33
N THR A 161 -16.89 -13.95 40.21
CA THR A 161 -17.50 -15.12 40.82
C THR A 161 -18.79 -14.75 41.56
N GLU A 162 -19.91 -15.29 41.09
CA GLU A 162 -21.01 -15.68 41.97
C GLU A 162 -21.22 -17.18 41.81
N GLU A 163 -21.12 -17.91 42.93
CA GLU A 163 -21.32 -19.35 43.03
C GLU A 163 -22.76 -19.71 42.61
N GLY A 164 -22.93 -20.26 41.41
CA GLY A 164 -24.20 -20.77 40.93
C GLY A 164 -24.03 -21.50 39.60
N ASP A 165 -24.10 -22.83 39.65
CA ASP A 165 -24.26 -23.79 38.55
C ASP A 165 -23.44 -23.53 37.27
N VAL A 166 -22.26 -24.15 37.23
CA VAL A 166 -21.37 -24.16 36.06
C VAL A 166 -21.97 -25.02 34.96
N GLU A 167 -22.84 -24.46 34.12
CA GLU A 167 -22.93 -24.92 32.75
C GLU A 167 -21.60 -24.57 32.07
N GLN A 168 -20.77 -25.59 31.83
CA GLN A 168 -19.63 -25.51 30.92
C GLN A 168 -20.16 -25.14 29.53
N ARG A 169 -20.30 -23.83 29.28
CA ARG A 169 -20.47 -23.30 27.93
C ARG A 169 -19.19 -23.69 27.20
N ASN A 170 -19.27 -24.73 26.36
CA ASN A 170 -18.20 -25.09 25.43
C ASN A 170 -17.87 -23.83 24.63
N VAL A 171 -16.81 -23.13 25.04
CA VAL A 171 -16.18 -22.10 24.22
C VAL A 171 -15.58 -22.88 23.07
N THR A 172 -16.33 -23.03 21.99
CA THR A 172 -15.78 -23.45 20.70
C THR A 172 -14.67 -22.47 20.40
N GLN A 173 -13.43 -22.91 20.58
CA GLN A 173 -12.25 -22.22 20.11
C GLN A 173 -12.45 -22.05 18.61
N GLU A 174 -12.89 -20.87 18.19
CA GLU A 174 -13.04 -20.55 16.77
C GLU A 174 -11.65 -20.64 16.15
N ASP A 175 -11.47 -21.55 15.19
CA ASP A 175 -10.20 -21.69 14.48
C ASP A 175 -9.82 -20.32 13.89
N PRO A 176 -8.60 -19.81 14.17
CA PRO A 176 -8.19 -18.52 13.65
C PRO A 176 -8.23 -18.56 12.12
N LEU A 177 -8.78 -17.52 11.52
CA LEU A 177 -8.90 -17.42 10.06
C LEU A 177 -7.53 -17.67 9.39
N PRO A 178 -7.50 -18.34 8.23
CA PRO A 178 -6.26 -18.58 7.48
C PRO A 178 -5.46 -17.31 7.25
N PHE A 179 -4.13 -17.45 7.30
CA PHE A 179 -3.19 -16.34 7.13
C PHE A 179 -3.50 -15.48 5.90
N GLY A 180 -3.71 -14.18 6.11
CA GLY A 180 -3.96 -13.22 5.03
C GLY A 180 -5.35 -13.28 4.40
N LEU A 181 -6.23 -14.21 4.82
CA LEU A 181 -7.57 -14.36 4.25
C LEU A 181 -8.39 -13.07 4.40
N PHE A 182 -8.40 -12.49 5.60
CA PHE A 182 -9.13 -11.25 5.87
C PHE A 182 -8.62 -10.10 4.98
N ALA A 183 -7.30 -9.91 4.90
CA ALA A 183 -6.70 -8.85 4.10
C ALA A 183 -7.09 -8.99 2.62
N ASN A 184 -6.94 -10.18 2.05
CA ASN A 184 -7.28 -10.45 0.66
C ASN A 184 -8.79 -10.37 0.39
N PHE A 185 -9.64 -10.73 1.35
CA PHE A 185 -11.09 -10.56 1.22
C PHE A 185 -11.46 -9.08 1.09
N ILE A 186 -10.95 -8.22 1.99
CA ILE A 186 -11.19 -6.77 1.93
C ILE A 186 -10.63 -6.19 0.62
N THR A 187 -9.41 -6.53 0.24
CA THR A 187 -8.80 -6.06 -1.02
C THR A 187 -9.59 -6.51 -2.25
N SER A 188 -10.09 -7.74 -2.28
CA SER A 188 -10.89 -8.26 -3.39
C SER A 188 -12.23 -7.55 -3.50
N THR A 189 -12.90 -7.29 -2.37
CA THR A 189 -14.17 -6.54 -2.36
C THR A 189 -13.99 -5.11 -2.84
N ALA A 190 -12.88 -4.47 -2.47
CA ALA A 190 -12.50 -3.17 -3.01
C ALA A 190 -12.18 -3.23 -4.51
N GLY A 191 -11.53 -4.28 -5.00
CA GLY A 191 -11.29 -4.49 -6.43
C GLY A 191 -12.58 -4.63 -7.26
N ILE A 192 -13.58 -5.35 -6.74
CA ILE A 192 -14.91 -5.46 -7.38
C ILE A 192 -15.60 -4.08 -7.40
N ALA A 193 -15.52 -3.33 -6.30
CA ALA A 193 -16.05 -1.97 -6.25
C ALA A 193 -15.32 -1.03 -7.22
N THR A 194 -14.00 -1.13 -7.34
CA THR A 194 -13.21 -0.39 -8.35
C THR A 194 -13.67 -0.72 -9.76
N LEU A 195 -13.84 -2.01 -10.08
CA LEU A 195 -14.32 -2.45 -11.40
C LEU A 195 -15.69 -1.83 -11.71
N GLY A 196 -16.63 -1.89 -10.76
CA GLY A 196 -17.96 -1.30 -10.91
C GLY A 196 -17.92 0.23 -11.07
N ALA A 197 -17.04 0.91 -10.32
CA ALA A 197 -16.93 2.37 -10.35
C ALA A 197 -16.25 2.89 -11.62
N LEU A 198 -15.12 2.30 -12.02
CA LEU A 198 -14.32 2.76 -13.17
C LEU A 198 -14.92 2.34 -14.52
N TRP A 199 -15.83 1.37 -14.54
CA TRP A 199 -16.57 1.04 -15.76
C TRP A 199 -17.48 2.20 -16.22
N ILE A 200 -18.04 2.98 -15.29
CA ILE A 200 -19.01 4.04 -15.60
C ILE A 200 -18.37 5.16 -16.44
N PRO A 201 -17.22 5.77 -16.05
CA PRO A 201 -16.55 6.77 -16.87
C PRO A 201 -16.16 6.25 -18.26
N ILE A 202 -15.69 5.00 -18.36
CA ILE A 202 -15.32 4.37 -19.63
C ILE A 202 -16.53 4.29 -20.57
N ALA A 203 -17.66 3.76 -20.07
CA ALA A 203 -18.91 3.67 -20.83
C ALA A 203 -19.41 5.05 -21.28
N VAL A 204 -19.32 6.06 -20.41
CA VAL A 204 -19.70 7.45 -20.73
C VAL A 204 -18.82 8.02 -21.84
N MET A 205 -17.49 7.84 -21.78
CA MET A 205 -16.56 8.33 -22.80
C MET A 205 -16.78 7.66 -24.16
N GLN A 206 -17.16 6.38 -24.17
CA GLN A 206 -17.49 5.67 -25.40
C GLN A 206 -18.82 6.18 -25.99
N TRP A 207 -19.82 6.47 -25.15
CA TRP A 207 -21.10 7.02 -25.60
C TRP A 207 -20.98 8.44 -26.15
N THR A 208 -20.13 9.28 -25.55
CA THR A 208 -19.89 10.66 -26.02
C THR A 208 -18.96 10.74 -27.25
N GLY A 209 -18.48 9.60 -27.76
CA GLY A 209 -17.60 9.53 -28.93
C GLY A 209 -16.18 10.05 -28.68
N GLY A 210 -15.79 10.29 -27.44
CA GLY A 210 -14.48 10.81 -27.06
C GLY A 210 -13.41 9.73 -26.85
N GLY A 211 -13.79 8.47 -26.71
CA GLY A 211 -12.87 7.36 -26.46
C GLY A 211 -12.74 6.41 -27.65
N ASN A 212 -11.58 6.41 -28.31
CA ASN A 212 -11.18 5.34 -29.26
C ASN A 212 -10.70 4.12 -28.45
N PHE A 213 -11.63 3.45 -27.76
CA PHE A 213 -11.31 2.20 -27.06
C PHE A 213 -11.27 1.05 -28.06
N GLU A 214 -10.06 0.73 -28.51
CA GLU A 214 -9.82 -0.42 -29.37
C GLU A 214 -9.34 -1.60 -28.53
N LEU A 215 -9.87 -2.79 -28.83
CA LEU A 215 -9.37 -4.02 -28.23
C LEU A 215 -7.94 -4.29 -28.74
N PRO A 216 -7.08 -4.94 -27.95
CA PRO A 216 -5.73 -5.29 -28.39
C PRO A 216 -5.77 -6.02 -29.74
N PRO A 217 -5.00 -5.58 -30.74
CA PRO A 217 -5.07 -6.13 -32.09
C PRO A 217 -4.51 -7.56 -32.17
N ASP A 218 -3.60 -7.92 -31.26
CA ASP A 218 -2.84 -9.16 -31.29
C ASP A 218 -2.92 -9.94 -29.97
N GLY A 219 -2.93 -11.27 -30.07
CA GLY A 219 -2.94 -12.17 -28.91
C GLY A 219 -1.72 -12.02 -28.00
N TRP A 220 -0.58 -11.59 -28.54
CA TRP A 220 0.62 -11.27 -27.75
C TRP A 220 0.39 -10.06 -26.84
N THR A 221 -0.17 -8.97 -27.38
CA THR A 221 -0.50 -7.77 -26.61
C THR A 221 -1.52 -8.10 -25.50
N THR A 222 -2.53 -8.93 -25.81
CA THR A 222 -3.46 -9.45 -24.79
C THR A 222 -2.74 -10.25 -23.71
N ALA A 223 -1.80 -11.13 -24.07
CA ALA A 223 -1.02 -11.91 -23.11
C ALA A 223 -0.16 -11.02 -22.20
N CYS A 224 0.50 -9.99 -22.74
CA CYS A 224 1.27 -9.02 -21.97
C CYS A 224 0.38 -8.24 -20.99
N VAL A 225 -0.79 -7.76 -21.44
CA VAL A 225 -1.75 -7.06 -20.57
C VAL A 225 -2.27 -7.98 -19.46
N ALA A 226 -2.57 -9.23 -19.79
CA ALA A 226 -2.97 -10.23 -18.79
C ALA A 226 -1.86 -10.51 -17.77
N ALA A 227 -0.60 -10.61 -18.23
CA ALA A 227 0.55 -10.80 -17.35
C ALA A 227 0.77 -9.60 -16.41
N ILE A 228 0.61 -8.37 -16.89
CA ILE A 228 0.65 -7.16 -16.05
C ILE A 228 -0.47 -7.19 -15.00
N ALA A 229 -1.69 -7.56 -15.41
CA ALA A 229 -2.84 -7.64 -14.49
C ALA A 229 -2.64 -8.70 -13.39
N VAL A 230 -2.17 -9.89 -13.75
CA VAL A 230 -1.90 -10.98 -12.79
C VAL A 230 -0.74 -10.62 -11.85
N SER A 231 0.31 -9.99 -12.37
CA SER A 231 1.44 -9.54 -11.55
C SER A 231 1.00 -8.44 -10.57
N GLY A 232 0.20 -7.48 -11.03
CA GLY A 232 -0.39 -6.43 -10.19
C GLY A 232 -1.33 -6.99 -9.13
N LEU A 233 -2.14 -8.00 -9.44
CA LEU A 233 -2.98 -8.71 -8.48
C LEU A 233 -2.13 -9.38 -7.39
N THR A 234 -1.07 -10.09 -7.80
CA THR A 234 -0.16 -10.78 -6.88
C THR A 234 0.55 -9.79 -5.95
N PHE A 235 1.04 -8.69 -6.52
CA PHE A 235 1.66 -7.60 -5.77
C PHE A 235 0.69 -6.99 -4.75
N ASN A 236 -0.53 -6.65 -5.16
CA ASN A 236 -1.53 -6.06 -4.27
C ASN A 236 -1.94 -7.01 -3.15
N ALA A 237 -2.15 -8.30 -3.44
CA ALA A 237 -2.46 -9.29 -2.42
C ALA A 237 -1.33 -9.41 -1.38
N GLY A 238 -0.08 -9.54 -1.84
CA GLY A 238 1.09 -9.61 -0.97
C GLY A 238 1.30 -8.34 -0.14
N PHE A 239 1.17 -7.17 -0.77
CA PHE A 239 1.32 -5.88 -0.10
C PHE A 239 0.30 -5.69 1.01
N MET A 240 -0.95 -6.11 0.79
CA MET A 240 -2.03 -5.97 1.78
C MET A 240 -1.88 -6.90 2.97
N ILE A 241 -1.35 -8.11 2.75
CA ILE A 241 -0.93 -9.01 3.84
C ILE A 241 0.20 -8.36 4.65
N LEU A 242 1.24 -7.86 3.98
CA LEU A 242 2.39 -7.23 4.64
C LEU A 242 1.97 -5.99 5.47
N LEU A 243 1.13 -5.13 4.90
CA LEU A 243 0.57 -3.95 5.56
C LEU A 243 -0.24 -4.34 6.80
N SER A 244 -1.02 -5.42 6.72
CA SER A 244 -1.83 -5.90 7.84
C SER A 244 -0.97 -6.39 8.99
N LEU A 245 0.12 -7.10 8.70
CA LEU A 245 0.95 -7.75 9.72
C LEU A 245 2.03 -6.82 10.30
N TRP A 246 2.80 -6.16 9.44
CA TRP A 246 3.99 -5.39 9.83
C TRP A 246 3.74 -3.87 9.92
N GLY A 247 2.56 -3.43 9.47
CA GLY A 247 2.12 -2.05 9.54
C GLY A 247 2.62 -1.18 8.37
N PRO A 248 2.14 0.09 8.30
CA PRO A 248 2.34 0.96 7.14
C PRO A 248 3.80 1.34 6.90
N ILE A 249 4.59 1.52 7.96
CA ILE A 249 5.98 1.96 7.88
C ILE A 249 6.84 0.91 7.19
N VAL A 250 6.80 -0.34 7.69
CA VAL A 250 7.64 -1.40 7.15
C VAL A 250 7.11 -1.91 5.81
N ALA A 251 5.79 -1.95 5.61
CA ALA A 251 5.21 -2.28 4.31
C ALA A 251 5.62 -1.27 3.22
N SER A 252 5.58 0.04 3.52
CA SER A 252 6.00 1.07 2.57
C SER A 252 7.49 1.01 2.24
N VAL A 253 8.38 0.83 3.22
CA VAL A 253 9.83 0.70 2.93
C VAL A 253 10.15 -0.63 2.25
N GLY A 254 9.45 -1.70 2.61
CA GLY A 254 9.53 -3.00 1.91
C GLY A 254 9.12 -2.89 0.45
N ASN A 255 8.15 -2.04 0.12
CA ASN A 255 7.79 -1.75 -1.27
C ASN A 255 8.97 -1.16 -2.06
N LEU A 256 9.81 -0.33 -1.43
CA LEU A 256 10.98 0.25 -2.11
C LEU A 256 12.01 -0.81 -2.51
N LEU A 257 12.03 -1.96 -1.84
CA LEU A 257 12.90 -3.09 -2.21
C LEU A 257 12.54 -3.66 -3.59
N THR A 258 11.34 -3.40 -4.11
CA THR A 258 10.99 -3.76 -5.49
C THR A 258 11.90 -3.09 -6.50
N ILE A 259 12.39 -1.87 -6.25
CA ILE A 259 13.35 -1.18 -7.13
C ILE A 259 14.67 -1.96 -7.20
N VAL A 260 15.11 -2.50 -6.06
CA VAL A 260 16.31 -3.35 -5.98
C VAL A 260 16.10 -4.67 -6.73
N LEU A 261 14.92 -5.28 -6.59
CA LEU A 261 14.56 -6.50 -7.30
C LEU A 261 14.48 -6.28 -8.81
N VAL A 262 13.90 -5.17 -9.26
CA VAL A 262 13.87 -4.78 -10.67
C VAL A 262 15.29 -4.63 -11.20
N MET A 263 16.16 -3.90 -10.49
CA MET A 263 17.58 -3.79 -10.86
C MET A 263 18.26 -5.15 -10.98
N PHE A 264 18.02 -6.07 -10.02
CA PHE A 264 18.57 -7.42 -10.08
C PHE A 264 18.09 -8.20 -11.32
N VAL A 265 16.80 -8.11 -11.63
CA VAL A 265 16.22 -8.74 -12.83
C VAL A 265 16.78 -8.12 -14.11
N ASP A 266 16.94 -6.80 -14.16
CA ASP A 266 17.52 -6.10 -15.30
C ASP A 266 18.97 -6.55 -15.57
N VAL A 267 19.75 -6.78 -14.51
CA VAL A 267 21.11 -7.33 -14.62
C VAL A 267 21.11 -8.76 -15.13
N LEU A 268 20.17 -9.60 -14.69
CA LEU A 268 20.06 -10.98 -15.17
C LEU A 268 19.70 -11.06 -16.66
N ILE A 269 18.86 -10.15 -17.14
CA ILE A 269 18.38 -10.14 -18.54
C ILE A 269 19.36 -9.42 -19.46
N SER A 270 19.82 -8.23 -19.06
CA SER A 270 20.60 -7.32 -19.91
C SER A 270 22.09 -7.32 -19.62
N GLY A 271 22.53 -8.03 -18.57
CA GLY A 271 23.92 -8.08 -18.12
C GLY A 271 24.34 -6.87 -17.29
N LEU A 272 25.64 -6.76 -17.03
CA LEU A 272 26.22 -5.75 -16.13
C LEU A 272 26.27 -4.32 -16.71
N SER A 273 25.95 -4.14 -17.99
CA SER A 273 25.98 -2.81 -18.64
C SER A 273 24.92 -1.84 -18.12
N VAL A 274 23.93 -2.33 -17.37
CA VAL A 274 22.86 -1.51 -16.77
C VAL A 274 23.25 -1.02 -15.35
N VAL A 275 24.30 -1.59 -14.75
CA VAL A 275 24.70 -1.26 -13.38
C VAL A 275 25.51 0.03 -13.36
N THR A 276 24.92 1.08 -12.82
CA THR A 276 25.61 2.34 -12.51
C THR A 276 26.06 2.36 -11.05
N ILE A 277 27.08 3.14 -10.71
CA ILE A 277 27.51 3.32 -9.32
C ILE A 277 26.37 3.87 -8.45
N TRP A 278 25.49 4.67 -9.04
CA TRP A 278 24.30 5.24 -8.40
C TRP A 278 23.21 4.21 -8.15
N SER A 279 22.99 3.28 -9.09
CA SER A 279 22.04 2.18 -8.90
C SER A 279 22.50 1.25 -7.75
N LEU A 280 23.80 0.99 -7.64
CA LEU A 280 24.38 0.18 -6.58
C LEU A 280 24.31 0.88 -5.22
N LEU A 281 24.71 2.15 -5.17
CA LEU A 281 24.64 2.97 -3.97
C LEU A 281 23.19 3.11 -3.49
N GLY A 282 22.27 3.44 -4.40
CA GLY A 282 20.87 3.60 -4.08
C GLY A 282 20.22 2.31 -3.59
N SER A 283 20.53 1.18 -4.24
CA SER A 283 20.08 -0.14 -3.79
C SER A 283 20.62 -0.50 -2.42
N GLY A 284 21.90 -0.20 -2.14
CA GLY A 284 22.51 -0.40 -0.83
C GLY A 284 21.82 0.41 0.27
N LEU A 285 21.46 1.66 0.00
CA LEU A 285 20.72 2.52 0.93
C LEU A 285 19.30 2.00 1.21
N ILE A 286 18.60 1.51 0.19
CA ILE A 286 17.26 0.89 0.34
C ILE A 286 17.36 -0.37 1.21
N ILE A 287 18.31 -1.27 0.92
CA ILE A 287 18.53 -2.50 1.70
C ILE A 287 18.87 -2.17 3.15
N ALA A 288 19.75 -1.19 3.38
CA ALA A 288 20.14 -0.76 4.72
C ALA A 288 18.94 -0.20 5.51
N GLY A 289 18.15 0.68 4.89
CA GLY A 289 16.93 1.23 5.50
C GLY A 289 15.92 0.13 5.86
N PHE A 290 15.67 -0.81 4.94
CA PHE A 290 14.79 -1.95 5.21
C PHE A 290 15.32 -2.84 6.34
N THR A 291 16.62 -3.13 6.35
CA THR A 291 17.26 -3.97 7.38
C THR A 291 17.12 -3.37 8.77
N ILE A 292 17.35 -2.05 8.92
CA ILE A 292 17.17 -1.35 10.20
C ILE A 292 15.74 -1.53 10.74
N LEU A 293 14.73 -1.40 9.87
CA LEU A 293 13.33 -1.56 10.26
C LEU A 293 12.95 -2.99 10.63
N VAL A 294 13.47 -3.98 9.90
CA VAL A 294 13.20 -5.40 10.19
C VAL A 294 13.85 -5.80 11.52
N LEU A 295 15.07 -5.37 11.78
CA LEU A 295 15.76 -5.65 13.04
C LEU A 295 15.03 -5.03 14.24
N ASP A 296 14.53 -3.80 14.10
CA ASP A 296 13.71 -3.15 15.14
C ASP A 296 12.42 -3.92 15.40
N ASN A 297 11.68 -4.29 14.35
CA ASN A 297 10.44 -5.06 14.50
C ASN A 297 10.69 -6.45 15.11
N THR A 298 11.77 -7.13 14.73
CA THR A 298 12.08 -8.49 15.25
C THR A 298 12.64 -8.45 16.67
N ALA A 299 13.33 -7.38 17.08
CA ALA A 299 13.79 -7.20 18.46
C ALA A 299 12.62 -7.05 19.43
N VAL A 300 11.49 -6.46 19.00
CA VAL A 300 10.26 -6.35 19.80
C VAL A 300 9.61 -7.72 20.07
N PHE A 301 9.76 -8.69 19.18
CA PHE A 301 9.24 -10.07 19.38
C PHE A 301 10.15 -10.96 20.26
N ARG A 302 11.31 -10.47 20.71
CA ARG A 302 12.26 -11.23 21.54
C ARG A 302 12.20 -10.88 23.04
N LEU A 303 11.27 -10.02 23.45
CA LEU A 303 11.01 -9.65 24.85
C LEU A 303 9.61 -10.12 25.25
#